data_AF-A0A357F1K3-F1
#
_entry.id   AF-A0A357F1K3-F1
#
_cell.length_a   1.000
_cell.length_b   1.000
_cell.length_c   1.000
_cell.angle_alpha   90.00
_cell.angle_beta   90.00
_cell.angle_gamma   90.00
#
_symmetry.space_group_name_H-M   'P 1'
#
loop_
_entity.id
_entity.type
_entity.pdbx_description
1 polymer ?
#
loop_
_entity_poly.entity_id
_entity_poly.type
_entity_poly.pdbx_seq_one_letter_code
_entity_poly.pdbx_strand_id
1 'polypeptide(L)'
;PECPAKLKARIQYYASRKAMDIEGLGEVLVDTIVDKGLARDVADLYSLSIDEIAALERMAEKSGTNLIEQIEASKKRGLQRLLYGIDIRHIGERYAKILANNFRSIDRLAEATVDELDDIPEIGLAVAESVFEWFRTEKNIDLINRLKAAGVVTEIDESATADLDERFIGKTFVLTGKLESYTRDEAAKLIEDRGGRVSSSVSKKTDFVIAGSDAGSKLTKAESLGVAVLSETQFEEMLGSETSRRAEQ
;
A
#
# COMPACT_ATOMS: atom_id res chain seq x y z
N PRO A 1 -19.99 -16.32 14.05
CA PRO A 1 -18.77 -16.95 14.64
C PRO A 1 -17.68 -17.09 13.57
N GLU A 2 -16.53 -16.47 13.77
CA GLU A 2 -15.38 -16.74 12.91
C GLU A 2 -14.95 -18.19 13.08
N CYS A 3 -14.81 -18.90 11.95
CA CYS A 3 -14.35 -20.28 11.95
C CYS A 3 -12.90 -20.32 12.47
N PRO A 4 -12.60 -21.05 13.56
CA PRO A 4 -11.25 -21.14 14.12
C PRO A 4 -10.20 -21.57 13.08
N ALA A 5 -10.57 -22.50 12.18
CA ALA A 5 -9.69 -22.92 11.09
C ALA A 5 -9.32 -21.77 10.13
N LYS A 6 -10.26 -20.85 9.85
CA LYS A 6 -9.97 -19.66 9.03
C LYS A 6 -9.11 -18.64 9.77
N LEU A 7 -9.20 -18.57 11.09
CA LEU A 7 -8.32 -17.72 11.90
C LEU A 7 -6.89 -18.29 11.92
N LYS A 8 -6.74 -19.59 12.21
CA LYS A 8 -5.47 -20.31 12.15
C LYS A 8 -4.78 -20.13 10.79
N ALA A 9 -5.51 -20.34 9.69
CA ALA A 9 -4.99 -20.14 8.34
C ALA A 9 -4.55 -18.70 8.06
N ARG A 10 -5.32 -17.69 8.49
CA ARG A 10 -4.94 -16.27 8.34
C ARG A 10 -3.67 -15.92 9.11
N ILE A 11 -3.56 -16.37 10.36
CA ILE A 11 -2.35 -16.13 11.18
C ILE A 11 -1.13 -16.81 10.55
N GLN A 12 -1.26 -18.06 10.09
CA GLN A 12 -0.18 -18.76 9.39
C GLN A 12 0.23 -18.04 8.11
N TYR A 13 -0.74 -17.57 7.33
CA TYR A 13 -0.47 -16.82 6.10
C TYR A 13 0.24 -15.49 6.38
N TYR A 14 -0.22 -14.74 7.39
CA TYR A 14 0.41 -13.51 7.84
C TYR A 14 1.85 -13.73 8.30
N ALA A 15 2.11 -14.82 9.02
CA ALA A 15 3.46 -15.20 9.47
C ALA A 15 4.39 -15.68 8.35
N SER A 16 3.86 -16.01 7.16
CA SER A 16 4.63 -16.63 6.08
C SER A 16 5.80 -15.77 5.61
N ARG A 17 6.81 -16.43 5.02
CA ARG A 17 8.05 -15.81 4.52
C ARG A 17 7.84 -14.69 3.50
N LYS A 18 6.72 -14.65 2.79
CA LYS A 18 6.39 -13.59 1.82
C LYS A 18 5.58 -12.46 2.44
N ALA A 19 4.84 -12.74 3.51
CA ALA A 19 4.10 -11.78 4.31
C ALA A 19 5.01 -11.18 5.38
N MET A 20 4.71 -11.36 6.66
CA MET A 20 5.43 -10.68 7.75
C MET A 20 6.67 -11.42 8.26
N ASP A 21 6.94 -12.62 7.74
CA ASP A 21 8.19 -13.37 7.96
C ASP A 21 8.50 -13.56 9.45
N ILE A 22 7.60 -14.29 10.11
CA ILE A 22 7.65 -14.69 11.52
C ILE A 22 7.82 -16.21 11.56
N GLU A 23 9.03 -16.68 11.33
CA GLU A 23 9.34 -18.11 11.17
C GLU A 23 8.92 -18.97 12.38
N GLY A 24 8.96 -18.39 13.58
CA GLY A 24 8.59 -19.05 14.83
C GLY A 24 7.08 -19.35 14.96
N LEU A 25 6.22 -18.70 14.18
CA LEU A 25 4.78 -18.98 14.14
C LEU A 25 4.45 -20.15 13.20
N GLY A 26 4.96 -21.33 13.54
CA GLY A 26 4.59 -22.58 12.86
C GLY A 26 3.17 -23.04 13.18
N GLU A 27 2.67 -23.99 12.40
CA GLU A 27 1.29 -24.52 12.49
C GLU A 27 0.85 -24.89 13.91
N VAL A 28 1.65 -25.70 14.62
CA VAL A 28 1.35 -26.16 15.98
C VAL A 28 1.20 -25.00 16.97
N LEU A 29 2.05 -23.98 16.83
CA LEU A 29 2.03 -22.84 17.74
C LEU A 29 0.84 -21.93 17.46
N VAL A 30 0.54 -21.66 16.19
CA VAL A 30 -0.67 -20.92 15.80
C VAL A 30 -1.92 -21.62 16.33
N ASP A 31 -1.99 -22.94 16.20
CA ASP A 31 -3.09 -23.73 16.72
C ASP A 31 -3.26 -23.53 18.23
N THR A 32 -2.15 -23.64 18.97
CA THR A 32 -2.15 -23.46 20.44
C THR A 32 -2.57 -22.05 20.85
N ILE A 33 -2.05 -21.01 20.18
CA ILE A 33 -2.38 -19.60 20.44
C ILE A 33 -3.88 -19.36 20.22
N VAL A 34 -4.44 -19.84 19.11
CA VAL A 34 -5.85 -19.66 18.78
C VAL A 34 -6.75 -20.48 19.71
N ASP A 35 -6.41 -21.74 20.00
CA ASP A 35 -7.23 -22.63 20.82
C ASP A 35 -7.26 -22.19 22.29
N LYS A 36 -6.19 -21.53 22.78
CA LYS A 36 -6.17 -20.87 24.09
C LYS A 36 -6.79 -19.45 24.10
N GLY A 37 -7.23 -18.94 22.95
CA GLY A 37 -7.85 -17.62 22.84
C GLY A 37 -6.89 -16.44 22.99
N LEU A 38 -5.58 -16.66 22.81
CA LEU A 38 -4.55 -15.64 22.94
C LEU A 38 -4.49 -14.69 21.73
N ALA A 39 -5.01 -15.12 20.57
CA ALA A 39 -5.15 -14.26 19.40
C ALA A 39 -6.49 -14.49 18.70
N ARG A 40 -7.18 -13.40 18.36
CA ARG A 40 -8.45 -13.40 17.61
C ARG A 40 -8.28 -12.90 16.17
N ASP A 41 -7.13 -12.30 15.90
CA ASP A 41 -6.61 -11.94 14.57
C ASP A 41 -5.11 -11.64 14.68
N VAL A 42 -4.51 -11.19 13.58
CA VAL A 42 -3.08 -10.98 13.46
C VAL A 42 -2.56 -9.80 14.28
N ALA A 43 -3.41 -8.84 14.66
CA ALA A 43 -2.96 -7.72 15.47
C ALA A 43 -2.72 -8.12 16.94
N ASP A 44 -3.48 -9.10 17.46
CA ASP A 44 -3.29 -9.62 18.82
C ASP A 44 -1.88 -10.26 19.00
N LEU A 45 -1.21 -10.66 17.91
CA LEU A 45 0.17 -11.18 17.95
C LEU A 45 1.14 -10.18 18.57
N TYR A 46 0.93 -8.88 18.34
CA TYR A 46 1.80 -7.81 18.82
C TYR A 46 1.57 -7.43 20.29
N SER A 47 0.56 -8.02 20.94
CA SER A 47 0.30 -7.87 22.38
C SER A 47 0.70 -9.09 23.20
N LEU A 48 1.16 -10.16 22.57
CA LEU A 48 1.59 -11.39 23.26
C LEU A 48 2.80 -11.11 24.15
N SER A 49 2.69 -11.48 25.42
CA SER A 49 3.79 -11.39 26.38
C SER A 49 4.67 -12.65 26.37
N ILE A 50 5.92 -12.50 26.80
CA ILE A 50 6.85 -13.63 26.99
C ILE A 50 6.25 -14.65 27.96
N ASP A 51 5.57 -14.19 29.01
CA ASP A 51 4.96 -15.06 30.02
C ASP A 51 3.82 -15.91 29.44
N GLU A 52 2.94 -15.32 28.62
CA GLU A 52 1.87 -16.05 27.94
C GLU A 52 2.43 -17.11 26.99
N ILE A 53 3.52 -16.78 26.28
CA ILE A 53 4.20 -17.69 25.37
C ILE A 53 4.95 -18.79 26.12
N ALA A 54 5.62 -18.47 27.23
CA ALA A 54 6.31 -19.45 28.07
C ALA A 54 5.33 -20.41 28.77
N ALA A 55 4.10 -19.97 29.02
CA ALA A 55 3.02 -20.81 29.55
C ALA A 55 2.40 -21.77 28.50
N LEU A 56 2.83 -21.71 27.24
CA LEU A 56 2.43 -22.69 26.22
C LEU A 56 3.23 -23.98 26.39
N GLU A 57 2.53 -25.12 26.41
CA GLU A 57 3.18 -26.43 26.51
C GLU A 57 4.23 -26.57 25.39
N ARG A 58 5.42 -27.04 25.75
CA ARG A 58 6.54 -27.30 24.82
C ARG A 58 7.32 -26.06 24.33
N MET A 59 7.13 -24.87 24.93
CA MET A 59 8.02 -23.73 24.68
C MET A 59 9.14 -23.63 25.72
N ALA A 60 10.39 -23.70 25.26
CA ALA A 60 11.53 -23.30 26.06
C ALA A 60 11.62 -21.76 26.12
N GLU A 61 12.09 -21.20 27.23
CA GLU A 61 12.22 -19.74 27.44
C GLU A 61 12.91 -19.04 26.26
N LYS A 62 14.02 -19.59 25.78
CA LYS A 62 14.77 -19.09 24.61
C LYS A 62 13.93 -19.04 23.33
N SER A 63 13.08 -20.04 23.10
CA SER A 63 12.20 -20.08 21.93
C SER A 63 11.10 -19.02 22.02
N GLY A 64 10.61 -18.74 23.24
CA GLY A 64 9.62 -17.70 23.49
C GLY A 64 10.17 -16.31 23.21
N THR A 65 11.37 -16.01 23.73
CA THR A 65 12.06 -14.75 23.44
C THR A 65 12.30 -14.56 21.93
N ASN A 66 12.82 -15.59 21.25
CA ASN A 66 13.06 -15.52 19.81
C ASN A 66 11.77 -15.26 19.00
N LEU A 67 10.64 -15.83 19.41
CA LEU A 67 9.35 -15.56 18.77
C LEU A 67 8.94 -14.09 18.93
N ILE A 68 9.01 -13.55 20.14
CA ILE A 68 8.68 -12.15 20.40
C ILE A 68 9.59 -11.22 19.61
N GLU A 69 10.89 -11.50 19.54
CA GLU A 69 11.84 -10.75 18.71
C GLU A 69 11.47 -10.78 17.22
N GLN A 70 11.03 -11.92 16.70
CA GLN A 70 10.58 -12.04 15.31
C GLN A 70 9.28 -11.27 15.06
N ILE A 71 8.33 -11.32 16.00
CA ILE A 71 7.09 -10.52 15.94
C ILE A 71 7.43 -9.02 15.93
N GLU A 72 8.32 -8.55 16.81
CA GLU A 72 8.77 -7.15 16.83
C GLU A 72 9.50 -6.76 15.53
N ALA A 73 10.40 -7.61 15.03
CA ALA A 73 11.10 -7.36 13.77
C ALA A 73 10.13 -7.29 12.57
N SER A 74 9.03 -8.04 12.62
CA SER A 74 8.02 -8.06 11.56
C SER A 74 7.35 -6.71 11.33
N LYS A 75 7.32 -5.83 12.34
CA LYS A 75 6.75 -4.48 12.21
C LYS A 75 7.39 -3.67 11.09
N LYS A 76 8.67 -3.95 10.77
CA LYS A 76 9.46 -3.20 9.78
C LYS A 76 9.47 -3.82 8.37
N ARG A 77 8.62 -4.81 8.08
CA ARG A 77 8.59 -5.49 6.76
C ARG A 77 8.05 -4.61 5.63
N GLY A 78 7.36 -3.53 5.97
CA GLY A 78 6.88 -2.51 5.03
C GLY A 78 5.51 -2.80 4.43
N LEU A 79 4.95 -1.76 3.80
CA LEU A 79 3.55 -1.73 3.35
C LEU A 79 3.19 -2.85 2.35
N GLN A 80 4.05 -3.15 1.36
CA GLN A 80 3.80 -4.23 0.40
C GLN A 80 3.54 -5.57 1.10
N ARG A 81 4.39 -5.91 2.07
CA ARG A 81 4.33 -7.20 2.76
C ARG A 81 3.16 -7.27 3.72
N LEU A 82 2.81 -6.13 4.32
CA LEU A 82 1.60 -5.97 5.10
C LEU A 82 0.34 -6.20 4.25
N LEU A 83 0.21 -5.51 3.10
CA LEU A 83 -0.95 -5.64 2.20
C LEU A 83 -1.12 -7.07 1.68
N TYR A 84 -0.01 -7.77 1.44
CA TYR A 84 -0.03 -9.19 1.14
C TYR A 84 -0.51 -10.01 2.33
N GLY A 85 0.03 -9.78 3.54
CA GLY A 85 -0.26 -10.59 4.73
C GLY A 85 -1.68 -10.45 5.30
N ILE A 86 -2.35 -9.30 5.14
CA ILE A 86 -3.71 -9.08 5.63
C ILE A 86 -4.80 -9.80 4.80
N ASP A 87 -4.41 -10.47 3.71
CA ASP A 87 -5.24 -11.37 2.91
C ASP A 87 -6.51 -10.71 2.35
N ILE A 88 -6.33 -9.58 1.64
CA ILE A 88 -7.41 -8.98 0.85
C ILE A 88 -7.70 -9.89 -0.33
N ARG A 89 -8.98 -10.18 -0.57
CA ARG A 89 -9.40 -11.05 -1.69
C ARG A 89 -8.84 -10.53 -3.02
N HIS A 90 -8.32 -11.46 -3.82
CA HIS A 90 -7.62 -11.22 -5.10
C HIS A 90 -6.25 -10.55 -5.00
N ILE A 91 -5.80 -10.10 -3.82
CA ILE A 91 -4.52 -9.41 -3.66
C ILE A 91 -3.40 -10.42 -3.39
N GLY A 92 -2.77 -10.86 -4.48
CA GLY A 92 -1.49 -11.56 -4.42
C GLY A 92 -0.30 -10.60 -4.27
N GLU A 93 0.91 -11.17 -4.16
CA GLU A 93 2.16 -10.42 -3.96
C GLU A 93 2.38 -9.30 -4.99
N ARG A 94 2.03 -9.55 -6.26
CA ARG A 94 2.12 -8.56 -7.35
C ARG A 94 1.19 -7.36 -7.10
N TYR A 95 -0.07 -7.60 -6.79
CA TYR A 95 -1.03 -6.51 -6.56
C TYR A 95 -0.75 -5.79 -5.25
N ALA A 96 -0.29 -6.49 -4.21
CA ALA A 96 0.16 -5.85 -2.98
C ALA A 96 1.31 -4.85 -3.24
N LYS A 97 2.25 -5.21 -4.14
CA LYS A 97 3.34 -4.31 -4.57
C LYS A 97 2.81 -3.10 -5.33
N ILE A 98 1.93 -3.33 -6.31
CA ILE A 98 1.35 -2.25 -7.12
C ILE A 98 0.60 -1.27 -6.23
N LEU A 99 -0.27 -1.76 -5.34
CA LEU A 99 -1.03 -0.93 -4.41
C LEU A 99 -0.11 -0.18 -3.43
N ALA A 100 0.90 -0.85 -2.86
CA ALA A 100 1.85 -0.19 -1.96
C ALA A 100 2.59 0.96 -2.65
N ASN A 101 3.05 0.75 -3.89
CA ASN A 101 3.75 1.78 -4.65
C ASN A 101 2.84 2.95 -5.05
N ASN A 102 1.62 2.67 -5.50
CA ASN A 102 0.66 3.70 -5.94
C ASN A 102 0.11 4.54 -4.78
N PHE A 103 -0.18 3.92 -3.64
CA PHE A 103 -0.82 4.61 -2.52
C PHE A 103 0.15 5.10 -1.46
N ARG A 104 1.29 4.41 -1.28
CA ARG A 104 2.37 4.67 -0.31
C ARG A 104 1.96 4.65 1.16
N SER A 105 0.68 4.68 1.48
CA SER A 105 0.13 4.60 2.83
C SER A 105 -1.15 3.76 2.79
N ILE A 106 -1.34 2.93 3.82
CA ILE A 106 -2.57 2.16 3.99
C ILE A 106 -3.79 3.06 4.18
N ASP A 107 -3.63 4.24 4.80
CA ASP A 107 -4.72 5.19 5.01
C ASP A 107 -5.14 5.81 3.68
N ARG A 108 -4.16 6.19 2.84
CA ARG A 108 -4.44 6.66 1.48
C ARG A 108 -5.09 5.59 0.61
N LEU A 109 -4.72 4.32 0.80
CA LEU A 109 -5.38 3.20 0.12
C LEU A 109 -6.82 3.00 0.62
N ALA A 110 -7.07 3.18 1.92
CA ALA A 110 -8.39 3.05 2.52
C ALA A 110 -9.38 4.11 2.01
N GLU A 111 -8.88 5.31 1.70
CA GLU A 111 -9.68 6.42 1.15
C GLU A 111 -9.95 6.29 -0.37
N ALA A 112 -9.29 5.36 -1.05
CA ALA A 112 -9.40 5.18 -2.49
C ALA A 112 -10.82 4.80 -2.93
N THR A 113 -11.23 5.34 -4.07
CA THR A 113 -12.46 4.98 -4.76
C THR A 113 -12.25 3.77 -5.68
N VAL A 114 -13.34 3.09 -6.06
CA VAL A 114 -13.27 1.99 -7.04
C VAL A 114 -12.63 2.47 -8.34
N ASP A 115 -13.04 3.64 -8.83
CA ASP A 115 -12.50 4.23 -10.06
C ASP A 115 -10.99 4.50 -9.95
N GLU A 116 -10.51 5.06 -8.83
CA GLU A 116 -9.08 5.30 -8.60
C GLU A 116 -8.27 3.99 -8.53
N LEU A 117 -8.88 2.90 -8.06
CA LEU A 117 -8.24 1.58 -7.99
C LEU A 117 -8.24 0.87 -9.36
N ASP A 118 -9.34 0.93 -10.11
CA ASP A 118 -9.48 0.34 -11.45
C ASP A 118 -8.64 1.08 -12.51
N ASP A 119 -8.37 2.36 -12.29
CA ASP A 119 -7.51 3.16 -13.15
C ASP A 119 -6.01 2.76 -13.08
N ILE A 120 -5.60 1.97 -12.08
CA ILE A 120 -4.22 1.52 -11.93
C ILE A 120 -3.92 0.43 -12.96
N PRO A 121 -2.84 0.55 -13.76
CA PRO A 121 -2.45 -0.50 -14.68
C PRO A 121 -2.40 -1.88 -14.00
N GLU A 122 -3.02 -2.88 -14.64
CA GLU A 122 -3.12 -4.27 -14.19
C GLU A 122 -4.10 -4.56 -13.03
N ILE A 123 -4.65 -3.52 -12.39
CA ILE A 123 -5.76 -3.66 -11.46
C ILE A 123 -7.04 -3.52 -12.27
N GLY A 124 -7.88 -4.55 -12.27
CA GLY A 124 -9.20 -4.50 -12.90
C GLY A 124 -10.31 -4.38 -11.86
N LEU A 125 -11.51 -4.05 -12.33
CA LEU A 125 -12.69 -3.74 -11.52
C LEU A 125 -12.94 -4.73 -10.38
N ALA A 126 -12.84 -6.04 -10.60
CA ALA A 126 -13.07 -7.04 -9.56
C ALA A 126 -12.07 -6.93 -8.39
N VAL A 127 -10.82 -6.56 -8.69
CA VAL A 127 -9.78 -6.32 -7.68
C VAL A 127 -10.04 -4.98 -6.99
N ALA A 128 -10.37 -3.94 -7.75
CA ALA A 128 -10.70 -2.62 -7.23
C ALA A 128 -11.87 -2.66 -6.24
N GLU A 129 -12.98 -3.31 -6.60
CA GLU A 129 -14.14 -3.52 -5.73
C GLU A 129 -13.76 -4.32 -4.48
N SER A 130 -12.93 -5.36 -4.60
CA SER A 130 -12.53 -6.17 -3.45
C SER A 130 -11.69 -5.40 -2.44
N VAL A 131 -10.78 -4.53 -2.91
CA VAL A 131 -9.99 -3.66 -2.04
C VAL A 131 -10.89 -2.61 -1.39
N PHE A 132 -11.73 -1.95 -2.19
CA PHE A 132 -12.67 -0.93 -1.74
C PHE A 132 -13.61 -1.44 -0.64
N GLU A 133 -14.24 -2.61 -0.84
CA GLU A 133 -15.14 -3.21 0.14
C GLU A 133 -14.40 -3.70 1.39
N TRP A 134 -13.16 -4.17 1.25
CA TRP A 134 -12.35 -4.62 2.39
C TRP A 134 -12.14 -3.49 3.41
N PHE A 135 -11.83 -2.28 2.94
CA PHE A 135 -11.65 -1.09 3.79
C PHE A 135 -12.96 -0.49 4.33
N ARG A 136 -14.12 -0.99 3.91
CA ARG A 136 -15.46 -0.58 4.41
C ARG A 136 -16.03 -1.52 5.45
N THR A 137 -15.32 -2.61 5.73
CA THR A 137 -15.68 -3.54 6.79
C THR A 137 -15.13 -3.05 8.12
N GLU A 138 -15.99 -2.74 9.11
CA GLU A 138 -15.58 -2.21 10.42
C GLU A 138 -14.48 -3.05 11.10
N LYS A 139 -14.58 -4.38 11.02
CA LYS A 139 -13.57 -5.28 11.58
C LYS A 139 -12.17 -5.07 10.95
N ASN A 140 -12.11 -4.81 9.66
CA ASN A 140 -10.85 -4.61 8.96
C ASN A 140 -10.25 -3.23 9.28
N ILE A 141 -11.09 -2.21 9.42
CA ILE A 141 -10.66 -0.88 9.90
C ILE A 141 -10.06 -0.99 11.30
N ASP A 142 -10.74 -1.68 12.23
CA ASP A 142 -10.22 -1.96 13.58
C ASP A 142 -8.88 -2.70 13.54
N LEU A 143 -8.77 -3.73 12.69
CA LEU A 143 -7.52 -4.47 12.51
C LEU A 143 -6.37 -3.53 12.10
N ILE A 144 -6.57 -2.67 11.10
CA ILE A 144 -5.54 -1.72 10.66
C ILE A 144 -5.16 -0.76 11.79
N ASN A 145 -6.14 -0.22 12.52
CA ASN A 145 -5.87 0.68 13.63
C ASN A 145 -5.05 0.02 14.73
N ARG A 146 -5.33 -1.25 15.08
CA ARG A 146 -4.53 -1.99 16.05
C ARG A 146 -3.13 -2.32 15.55
N LEU A 147 -2.96 -2.65 14.27
CA LEU A 147 -1.62 -2.84 13.67
C LEU A 147 -0.79 -1.55 13.71
N LYS A 148 -1.41 -0.40 13.39
CA LYS A 148 -0.79 0.92 13.49
C LYS A 148 -0.39 1.23 14.94
N ALA A 149 -1.29 1.01 15.90
CA ALA A 149 -1.03 1.22 17.33
C ALA A 149 0.10 0.31 17.85
N ALA A 150 0.23 -0.90 17.29
CA ALA A 150 1.35 -1.81 17.59
C ALA A 150 2.68 -1.37 16.96
N GLY A 151 2.70 -0.36 16.09
CA GLY A 151 3.89 0.16 15.42
C GLY A 151 4.29 -0.58 14.15
N VAL A 152 3.37 -1.34 13.54
CA VAL A 152 3.59 -1.93 12.21
C VAL A 152 3.70 -0.81 11.18
N VAL A 153 4.72 -0.88 10.32
CA VAL A 153 4.95 0.08 9.24
C VAL A 153 3.81 -0.03 8.22
N THR A 154 2.96 0.98 8.19
CA THR A 154 1.80 1.07 7.28
C THR A 154 1.97 2.10 6.17
N GLU A 155 3.18 2.63 6.03
CA GLU A 155 3.53 3.64 5.05
C GLU A 155 4.97 3.42 4.53
N ILE A 156 5.24 3.92 3.34
CA ILE A 156 6.58 3.91 2.75
C ILE A 156 7.22 5.26 3.08
N ASP A 157 8.24 5.22 3.96
CA ASP A 157 8.99 6.38 4.43
C ASP A 157 9.48 7.26 3.26
N GLU A 158 9.15 8.55 3.32
CA GLU A 158 9.51 9.58 2.32
C GLU A 158 11.02 9.89 2.32
N SER A 159 11.74 9.61 3.42
CA SER A 159 13.18 9.90 3.52
C SER A 159 14.07 8.93 2.74
N ALA A 160 13.53 7.78 2.30
CA ALA A 160 14.22 6.86 1.38
C ALA A 160 14.20 7.34 -0.09
N THR A 161 13.55 8.46 -0.37
CA THR A 161 13.37 9.02 -1.71
C THR A 161 13.93 10.43 -1.77
N ALA A 162 15.23 10.52 -2.06
CA ALA A 162 15.94 11.79 -2.30
C ALA A 162 15.47 12.56 -3.56
N ASP A 163 14.44 12.08 -4.26
CA ASP A 163 13.85 12.65 -5.48
C ASP A 163 12.34 12.95 -5.30
N LEU A 164 11.86 13.14 -4.07
CA LEU A 164 10.47 13.55 -3.85
C LEU A 164 10.29 15.05 -4.05
N ASP A 165 9.42 15.39 -4.98
CA ASP A 165 9.09 16.75 -5.35
C ASP A 165 7.66 17.07 -4.89
N GLU A 166 7.51 18.06 -4.01
CA GLU A 166 6.22 18.51 -3.45
C GLU A 166 5.17 18.82 -4.53
N ARG A 167 5.61 19.13 -5.75
CA ARG A 167 4.72 19.37 -6.89
C ARG A 167 3.99 18.12 -7.37
N PHE A 168 4.49 16.93 -7.03
CA PHE A 168 3.93 15.64 -7.43
C PHE A 168 3.28 14.90 -6.27
N ILE A 169 3.77 15.07 -5.04
CA ILE A 169 3.30 14.30 -3.88
C ILE A 169 1.78 14.39 -3.70
N GLY A 170 1.10 13.24 -3.78
CA GLY A 170 -0.33 13.13 -3.57
C GLY A 170 -1.19 13.77 -4.67
N LYS A 171 -0.57 14.25 -5.75
CA LYS A 171 -1.24 14.81 -6.92
C LYS A 171 -1.63 13.73 -7.91
N THR A 172 -2.80 13.87 -8.51
CA THR A 172 -3.31 12.96 -9.54
C THR A 172 -3.15 13.57 -10.93
N PHE A 173 -2.42 12.89 -11.78
CA PHE A 173 -2.13 13.25 -13.17
C PHE A 173 -2.92 12.36 -14.13
N VAL A 174 -3.32 12.89 -15.27
CA VAL A 174 -3.86 12.08 -16.38
C VAL A 174 -3.03 12.36 -17.63
N LEU A 175 -2.52 11.32 -18.26
CA LEU A 175 -1.77 11.44 -19.51
C LEU A 175 -2.73 11.31 -20.71
N THR A 176 -2.68 12.26 -21.64
CA THR A 176 -3.49 12.21 -22.87
C THR A 176 -2.69 12.70 -24.08
N GLY A 177 -3.04 12.19 -25.27
CA GLY A 177 -2.28 12.45 -26.49
C GLY A 177 -0.96 11.66 -26.55
N LYS A 178 -0.17 11.93 -27.57
CA LYS A 178 1.17 11.38 -27.81
C LYS A 178 2.21 12.40 -27.34
N LEU A 179 3.04 11.96 -26.41
CA LEU A 179 4.20 12.68 -25.89
C LEU A 179 5.38 12.50 -26.86
N GLU A 180 6.14 13.55 -27.09
CA GLU A 180 7.29 13.61 -28.01
C GLU A 180 8.58 13.12 -27.34
N SER A 181 8.80 13.48 -26.08
CA SER A 181 10.02 13.20 -25.31
C SER A 181 9.95 11.90 -24.51
N TYR A 182 8.75 11.44 -24.18
CA TYR A 182 8.53 10.25 -23.35
C TYR A 182 7.49 9.32 -23.95
N THR A 183 7.61 8.02 -23.69
CA THR A 183 6.45 7.13 -23.74
C THR A 183 5.50 7.43 -22.58
N ARG A 184 4.22 7.09 -22.71
CA ARG A 184 3.26 7.25 -21.61
C ARG A 184 3.70 6.50 -20.35
N ASP A 185 4.29 5.33 -20.53
CA ASP A 185 4.78 4.51 -19.41
C ASP A 185 5.99 5.14 -18.72
N GLU A 186 6.91 5.75 -19.48
CA GLU A 186 8.04 6.50 -18.92
C GLU A 186 7.56 7.76 -18.18
N ALA A 187 6.62 8.51 -18.75
CA ALA A 187 6.04 9.68 -18.09
C ALA A 187 5.29 9.29 -16.81
N ALA A 188 4.53 8.19 -16.84
CA ALA A 188 3.84 7.67 -15.67
C ALA A 188 4.83 7.29 -14.57
N LYS A 189 5.89 6.57 -14.94
CA LYS A 189 6.97 6.23 -14.01
C LYS A 189 7.63 7.47 -13.40
N LEU A 190 7.91 8.50 -14.19
CA LEU A 190 8.53 9.74 -13.68
C LEU A 190 7.65 10.47 -12.66
N ILE A 191 6.32 10.42 -12.83
CA ILE A 191 5.33 10.97 -11.91
C ILE A 191 5.26 10.12 -10.63
N GLU A 192 5.18 8.80 -10.78
CA GLU A 192 5.09 7.84 -9.68
C GLU A 192 6.35 7.84 -8.81
N ASP A 193 7.53 7.88 -9.43
CA ASP A 193 8.83 7.96 -8.75
C ASP A 193 8.93 9.22 -7.87
N ARG A 194 8.22 10.29 -8.25
CA ARG A 194 8.14 11.58 -7.50
C ARG A 194 6.95 11.68 -6.55
N GLY A 195 6.21 10.59 -6.34
CA GLY A 195 5.10 10.53 -5.39
C GLY A 195 3.74 11.02 -5.90
N GLY A 196 3.65 11.30 -7.21
CA GLY A 196 2.38 11.53 -7.90
C GLY A 196 1.70 10.23 -8.30
N ARG A 197 0.47 10.35 -8.79
CA ARG A 197 -0.35 9.23 -9.27
C ARG A 197 -0.77 9.48 -10.70
N VAL A 198 -0.80 8.45 -11.54
CA VAL A 198 -1.41 8.55 -12.87
C VAL A 198 -2.74 7.83 -12.88
N SER A 199 -3.78 8.52 -13.32
CA SER A 199 -5.12 7.97 -13.54
C SER A 199 -5.42 7.92 -15.04
N SER A 200 -6.23 6.93 -15.43
CA SER A 200 -6.68 6.75 -16.81
C SER A 200 -7.86 7.67 -17.16
N SER A 201 -8.46 8.36 -16.18
CA SER A 201 -9.70 9.11 -16.34
C SER A 201 -9.62 10.51 -15.73
N VAL A 202 -10.20 11.50 -16.42
CA VAL A 202 -10.28 12.86 -15.87
C VAL A 202 -11.51 12.98 -14.98
N SER A 203 -11.31 13.43 -13.75
CA SER A 203 -12.35 13.67 -12.75
C SER A 203 -12.13 15.03 -12.05
N LYS A 204 -13.06 15.45 -11.19
CA LYS A 204 -12.87 16.66 -10.36
C LYS A 204 -11.72 16.54 -9.35
N LYS A 205 -11.24 15.32 -9.09
CA LYS A 205 -10.10 15.04 -8.21
C LYS A 205 -8.77 15.00 -8.95
N THR A 206 -8.80 15.03 -10.29
CA THR A 206 -7.58 15.12 -11.08
C THR A 206 -6.96 16.50 -10.83
N ASP A 207 -5.71 16.54 -10.40
CA ASP A 207 -4.98 17.80 -10.21
C ASP A 207 -4.46 18.31 -11.56
N PHE A 208 -3.90 17.43 -12.39
CA PHE A 208 -3.27 17.79 -13.65
C PHE A 208 -3.62 16.84 -14.80
N VAL A 209 -3.75 17.38 -16.01
CA VAL A 209 -3.77 16.60 -17.25
C VAL A 209 -2.58 17.00 -18.09
N ILE A 210 -1.70 16.05 -18.41
CA ILE A 210 -0.58 16.29 -19.32
C ILE A 210 -1.05 15.96 -20.74
N ALA A 211 -1.10 16.98 -21.59
CA ALA A 211 -1.62 16.91 -22.94
C ALA A 211 -0.48 16.97 -23.98
N GLY A 212 -0.25 15.86 -24.66
CA GLY A 212 0.58 15.79 -25.86
C GLY A 212 -0.20 16.06 -27.14
N SER A 213 0.46 15.83 -28.29
CA SER A 213 -0.20 15.87 -29.61
C SER A 213 -1.40 14.91 -29.68
N ASP A 214 -2.47 15.28 -30.40
CA ASP A 214 -3.70 14.48 -30.49
C ASP A 214 -4.42 14.20 -29.14
N ALA A 215 -4.30 15.12 -28.18
CA ALA A 215 -5.07 15.07 -26.94
C ALA A 215 -6.59 15.21 -27.22
N GLY A 216 -7.28 14.08 -27.30
CA GLY A 216 -8.71 14.00 -27.64
C GLY A 216 -9.66 14.21 -26.45
N SER A 217 -10.59 13.28 -26.25
CA SER A 217 -11.72 13.39 -25.31
C SER A 217 -11.36 13.69 -23.85
N LYS A 218 -10.15 13.33 -23.39
CA LYS A 218 -9.67 13.63 -22.04
C LYS A 218 -9.31 15.09 -21.83
N LEU A 219 -8.75 15.76 -22.84
CA LEU A 219 -8.46 17.20 -22.78
C LEU A 219 -9.75 17.99 -22.65
N THR A 220 -10.72 17.70 -23.50
CA THR A 220 -12.06 18.33 -23.44
C THR A 220 -12.73 18.08 -22.09
N LYS A 221 -12.58 16.88 -21.52
CA LYS A 221 -13.12 16.55 -20.19
C LYS A 221 -12.42 17.38 -19.10
N ALA A 222 -11.10 17.55 -19.17
CA ALA A 222 -10.33 18.38 -18.24
C ALA A 222 -10.79 19.84 -18.25
N GLU A 223 -10.91 20.42 -19.45
CA GLU A 223 -11.41 21.79 -19.66
C GLU A 223 -12.83 21.96 -19.08
N SER A 224 -13.72 20.99 -19.32
CA SER A 224 -15.10 21.03 -18.81
C SER A 224 -15.20 20.95 -17.27
N LEU A 225 -14.21 20.31 -16.63
CA LEU A 225 -14.16 20.12 -15.19
C LEU A 225 -13.29 21.17 -14.48
N GLY A 226 -12.62 22.06 -15.22
CA GLY A 226 -11.71 23.07 -14.68
C GLY A 226 -10.41 22.49 -14.11
N VAL A 227 -9.99 21.32 -14.58
CA VAL A 227 -8.74 20.67 -14.18
C VAL A 227 -7.56 21.34 -14.90
N ALA A 228 -6.44 21.53 -14.20
CA ALA A 228 -5.26 22.16 -14.79
C ALA A 228 -4.67 21.29 -15.90
N VAL A 229 -4.41 21.88 -17.07
CA VAL A 229 -3.79 21.19 -18.21
C VAL A 229 -2.36 21.67 -18.36
N LEU A 230 -1.41 20.73 -18.41
CA LEU A 230 0.01 20.96 -18.63
C LEU A 230 0.40 20.50 -20.03
N SER A 231 1.18 21.30 -20.74
CA SER A 231 1.91 20.83 -21.92
C SER A 231 3.06 19.89 -21.52
N GLU A 232 3.58 19.14 -22.48
CA GLU A 232 4.76 18.31 -22.26
C GLU A 232 5.98 19.12 -21.81
N THR A 233 6.19 20.32 -22.37
CA THR A 233 7.25 21.24 -21.91
C THR A 233 7.06 21.67 -20.47
N GLN A 234 5.81 21.97 -20.05
CA GLN A 234 5.52 22.31 -18.66
C GLN A 234 5.73 21.13 -17.72
N PHE A 235 5.45 19.91 -18.19
CA PHE A 235 5.75 18.69 -17.46
C PHE A 235 7.28 18.49 -17.31
N GLU A 236 8.07 18.73 -18.35
CA GLU A 236 9.54 18.68 -18.28
C GLU A 236 10.12 19.72 -17.32
N GLU A 237 9.63 20.96 -17.35
CA GLU A 237 10.01 22.00 -16.37
C GLU A 237 9.66 21.58 -14.94
N MET A 238 8.50 20.93 -14.78
CA MET A 238 8.08 20.35 -13.51
C MET A 238 9.02 19.21 -13.08
N LEU A 239 9.54 18.40 -14.00
CA LEU A 239 10.51 17.34 -13.70
C LEU A 239 11.93 17.87 -13.38
N GLY A 240 12.35 18.99 -13.99
CA GLY A 240 13.75 19.44 -14.03
C GLY A 240 14.17 20.51 -13.01
N SER A 241 13.24 21.15 -12.29
CA SER A 241 13.58 22.34 -11.48
C SER A 241 14.31 22.08 -10.15
N GLU A 242 14.81 20.87 -9.89
CA GLU A 242 15.76 20.62 -8.79
C GLU A 242 17.17 21.15 -9.07
N THR A 243 17.52 21.40 -10.34
CA THR A 243 18.88 21.84 -10.69
C THR A 243 19.13 23.31 -10.31
N SER A 244 18.11 24.15 -10.23
CA SER A 244 18.28 25.60 -9.97
C SER A 244 18.24 26.02 -8.50
N ARG A 245 17.81 25.17 -7.55
CA ARG A 245 17.82 25.53 -6.11
C ARG A 245 19.11 25.19 -5.37
N ARG A 246 20.02 24.41 -5.98
CA ARG A 246 21.33 24.05 -5.39
C ARG A 246 22.45 25.07 -5.66
N ALA A 247 22.19 26.15 -6.39
CA ALA A 247 23.21 27.15 -6.75
C ALA A 247 23.22 28.41 -5.86
N GLU A 248 22.30 28.56 -4.89
CA GLU A 248 22.17 29.78 -4.07
C GLU A 248 22.03 29.53 -2.55
N GLN A 249 22.53 28.42 -2.03
CA GLN A 249 22.74 28.24 -0.57
C GLN A 249 24.14 27.73 -0.26
#